data_AF-E2C723-F1
#
_entry.id   AF-E2C723-F1
#
_cell.length_a   1.000
_cell.length_b   1.000
_cell.length_c   1.000
_cell.angle_alpha   90.00
_cell.angle_beta   90.00
_cell.angle_gamma   90.00
#
_symmetry.space_group_name_H-M   'P 1'
#
loop_
_entity.id
_entity.type
_entity.pdbx_description
1 polymer ?
#
loop_
_entity_poly.entity_id
_entity_poly.type
_entity_poly.pdbx_seq_one_letter_code
_entity_poly.pdbx_strand_id
1 'polypeptide(L)'
;IKVRWALTGALLVEVPGLDAGASADRLAKELRKLAAKKGPDYRVQRPVRTAALRINGLNLTIGAQEVAEAVSLAGSCSPTEVSVGKLSVAQRGTTAIVVRCLQGAAANVAAAERVRVDWTRAGVTVLSARVVLCFRCMERGHVREQCRNAVDRSDTCYRCGTRGHRA
;
A
#
# COMPACT_ATOMS: atom_id res chain seq x y z
N ILE A 1 -18.47 -3.05 -17.47
CA ILE A 1 -18.24 -2.91 -16.01
C ILE A 1 -18.25 -4.30 -15.40
N LYS A 2 -17.30 -4.65 -14.54
CA LYS A 2 -17.27 -5.93 -13.80
C LYS A 2 -17.41 -5.64 -12.31
N VAL A 3 -18.26 -6.38 -11.61
CA VAL A 3 -18.48 -6.22 -10.17
C VAL A 3 -18.07 -7.52 -9.49
N ARG A 4 -17.24 -7.41 -8.44
CA ARG A 4 -16.82 -8.56 -7.63
C ARG A 4 -16.61 -8.16 -6.17
N TRP A 5 -16.47 -9.14 -5.30
CA TRP A 5 -16.09 -8.92 -3.91
C TRP A 5 -14.56 -8.86 -3.76
N ALA A 6 -14.08 -7.87 -3.01
CA ALA A 6 -12.68 -7.79 -2.61
C ALA A 6 -12.40 -8.76 -1.44
N LEU A 7 -11.12 -9.07 -1.21
CA LEU A 7 -10.69 -9.88 -0.06
C LEU A 7 -11.08 -9.26 1.30
N THR A 8 -11.26 -7.94 1.34
CA THR A 8 -11.72 -7.20 2.53
C THR A 8 -13.23 -7.30 2.77
N GLY A 9 -13.99 -7.96 1.88
CA GLY A 9 -15.44 -7.96 1.91
C GLY A 9 -16.08 -6.71 1.29
N ALA A 10 -15.30 -5.76 0.78
CA ALA A 10 -15.84 -4.59 0.07
C ALA A 10 -16.29 -4.95 -1.35
N LEU A 11 -17.31 -4.25 -1.87
CA LEU A 11 -17.71 -4.36 -3.27
C LEU A 11 -16.71 -3.62 -4.17
N LEU A 12 -16.13 -4.32 -5.14
CA LEU A 12 -15.19 -3.78 -6.12
C LEU A 12 -15.86 -3.65 -7.48
N VAL A 13 -15.85 -2.43 -8.03
CA VAL A 13 -16.38 -2.13 -9.36
C VAL A 13 -15.21 -1.78 -10.28
N GLU A 14 -14.98 -2.62 -11.28
CA GLU A 14 -13.93 -2.47 -12.27
C GLU A 14 -14.52 -1.89 -13.57
N VAL A 15 -13.89 -0.82 -14.06
CA VAL A 15 -14.24 -0.15 -15.31
C VAL A 15 -13.21 -0.59 -16.38
N PRO A 16 -13.57 -1.49 -17.31
CA PRO A 16 -12.67 -1.86 -18.41
C PRO A 16 -12.65 -0.77 -19.49
N GLY A 17 -11.51 -0.57 -20.14
CA GLY A 17 -11.37 0.34 -21.30
C GLY A 17 -10.04 1.11 -21.32
N LEU A 18 -9.73 1.73 -22.47
CA LEU A 18 -8.54 2.58 -22.66
C LEU A 18 -8.59 3.84 -21.76
N ASP A 19 -9.77 4.46 -21.61
CA ASP A 19 -10.01 5.61 -20.71
C ASP A 19 -10.57 5.21 -19.33
N ALA A 20 -10.15 4.04 -18.83
CA ALA A 20 -10.63 3.51 -17.56
C ALA A 20 -10.42 4.48 -16.39
N GLY A 21 -9.33 5.28 -16.41
CA GLY A 21 -9.01 6.23 -15.35
C GLY A 21 -10.07 7.32 -15.15
N ALA A 22 -10.32 8.12 -16.20
CA ALA A 22 -11.29 9.21 -16.17
C ALA A 22 -12.73 8.70 -15.97
N SER A 23 -13.05 7.56 -16.59
CA SER A 23 -14.36 6.92 -16.40
C SER A 23 -14.56 6.43 -14.96
N ALA A 24 -13.53 5.84 -14.35
CA ALA A 24 -13.56 5.46 -12.93
C ALA A 24 -13.64 6.67 -12.00
N ASP A 25 -13.07 7.82 -12.38
CA ASP A 25 -13.15 9.07 -11.58
C ASP A 25 -14.57 9.58 -11.54
N ARG A 26 -15.20 9.65 -12.72
CA ARG A 26 -16.59 10.07 -12.86
C ARG A 26 -17.51 9.14 -12.06
N LEU A 27 -17.31 7.83 -12.17
CA LEU A 27 -18.09 6.85 -11.40
C LEU A 27 -17.90 7.03 -9.90
N ALA A 28 -16.65 7.14 -9.42
CA ALA A 28 -16.37 7.34 -8.01
C ALA A 28 -16.99 8.65 -7.48
N LYS A 29 -16.99 9.72 -8.28
CA LYS A 29 -17.63 10.99 -7.92
C LYS A 29 -19.14 10.84 -7.74
N GLU A 30 -19.83 10.20 -8.67
CA GLU A 30 -21.28 9.98 -8.56
C GLU A 30 -21.64 9.03 -7.41
N LEU A 31 -20.86 7.95 -7.22
CA LEU A 31 -21.05 7.03 -6.09
C LEU A 31 -20.86 7.73 -4.74
N ARG A 32 -19.90 8.64 -4.61
CA ARG A 32 -19.74 9.46 -3.39
C ARG A 32 -20.94 10.34 -3.10
N LYS A 33 -21.54 10.96 -4.13
CA LYS A 33 -22.77 11.75 -3.96
C LYS A 33 -23.93 10.90 -3.46
N LEU A 34 -24.08 9.69 -4.00
CA LEU A 34 -25.12 8.75 -3.57
C LEU A 34 -24.88 8.22 -2.16
N ALA A 35 -23.62 7.92 -1.81
CA ALA A 35 -23.24 7.51 -0.47
C ALA A 35 -23.57 8.60 0.56
N ALA A 36 -23.25 9.86 0.26
CA ALA A 36 -23.57 11.00 1.12
C ALA A 36 -25.08 11.15 1.37
N LYS A 37 -25.93 10.78 0.41
CA LYS A 37 -27.40 10.79 0.58
C LYS A 37 -27.93 9.63 1.44
N LYS A 38 -27.28 8.46 1.42
CA LYS A 38 -27.74 7.27 2.14
C LYS A 38 -27.31 7.22 3.60
N GLY A 39 -26.16 7.82 3.94
CA GLY A 39 -25.67 7.90 5.31
C GLY A 39 -24.17 7.65 5.45
N PRO A 40 -23.62 7.82 6.67
CA PRO A 40 -22.18 7.78 6.94
C PRO A 40 -21.55 6.38 6.82
N ASP A 41 -22.37 5.33 6.81
CA ASP A 41 -21.90 3.93 6.73
C ASP A 41 -21.37 3.56 5.33
N TYR A 42 -21.72 4.35 4.31
CA TYR A 42 -21.30 4.09 2.94
C TYR A 42 -19.99 4.82 2.63
N ARG A 43 -18.90 4.07 2.51
CA ARG A 43 -17.57 4.59 2.14
C ARG A 43 -17.19 4.18 0.73
N VAL A 44 -16.91 5.16 -0.13
CA VAL A 44 -16.49 4.94 -1.51
C VAL A 44 -15.03 5.36 -1.70
N GLN A 45 -14.19 4.40 -2.08
CA GLN A 45 -12.78 4.62 -2.41
C GLN A 45 -12.55 4.41 -3.91
N ARG A 46 -11.59 5.15 -4.49
CA ARG A 46 -11.06 4.94 -5.84
C ARG A 46 -9.72 4.21 -5.70
N PRO A 47 -9.69 2.86 -5.71
CA PRO A 47 -8.43 2.14 -5.64
C PRO A 47 -7.65 2.30 -6.94
N VAL A 48 -6.39 2.70 -6.83
CA VAL A 48 -5.44 2.74 -7.95
C VAL A 48 -4.29 1.78 -7.65
N ARG A 49 -3.67 1.21 -8.69
CA ARG A 49 -2.51 0.34 -8.53
C ARG A 49 -1.36 1.14 -7.93
N THR A 50 -0.92 0.72 -6.75
CA THR A 50 0.21 1.30 -6.03
C THR A 50 1.36 0.31 -5.95
N ALA A 51 2.58 0.85 -5.83
CA ALA A 51 3.78 0.07 -5.56
C ALA A 51 4.45 0.62 -4.30
N ALA A 52 5.18 -0.26 -3.60
CA ALA A 52 5.91 0.09 -2.40
C ALA A 52 7.40 0.23 -2.70
N LEU A 53 8.00 1.31 -2.22
CA LEU A 53 9.43 1.58 -2.31
C LEU A 53 10.01 1.63 -0.89
N ARG A 54 11.23 1.13 -0.73
CA ARG A 54 12.04 1.32 0.46
C ARG A 54 13.08 2.38 0.17
N ILE A 55 13.08 3.44 0.98
CA ILE A 55 14.09 4.49 0.94
C ILE A 55 15.04 4.27 2.11
N ASN A 56 16.34 4.17 1.87
CA ASN A 56 17.36 3.86 2.87
C ASN A 56 18.40 4.99 3.02
N GLY A 57 19.04 5.03 4.19
CA GLY A 57 20.11 5.99 4.46
C GLY A 57 19.61 7.41 4.73
N LEU A 58 18.43 7.55 5.30
CA LEU A 58 17.89 8.84 5.76
C LEU A 58 18.53 9.27 7.10
N ASN A 59 18.53 10.56 7.41
CA ASN A 59 18.80 11.02 8.78
C ASN A 59 17.56 10.79 9.67
N LEU A 60 17.76 10.67 10.98
CA LEU A 60 16.72 10.50 12.00
C LEU A 60 15.81 11.74 12.18
N THR A 61 16.26 12.93 11.76
CA THR A 61 15.48 14.16 11.82
C THR A 61 14.42 14.25 10.72
N ILE A 62 14.50 13.40 9.69
CA ILE A 62 13.67 13.49 8.50
C ILE A 62 12.22 13.09 8.81
N GLY A 63 11.30 13.98 8.50
CA GLY A 63 9.86 13.79 8.67
C GLY A 63 9.18 13.03 7.53
N ALA A 64 7.97 12.52 7.78
CA ALA A 64 7.17 11.86 6.74
C ALA A 64 6.78 12.81 5.60
N GLN A 65 6.59 14.10 5.91
CA GLN A 65 6.20 15.12 4.92
C GLN A 65 7.34 15.41 3.93
N GLU A 66 8.55 15.61 4.41
CA GLU A 66 9.74 15.85 3.58
C GLU A 66 10.00 14.67 2.62
N VAL A 67 9.81 13.44 3.11
CA VAL A 67 9.89 12.24 2.27
C VAL A 67 8.78 12.22 1.21
N ALA A 68 7.54 12.59 1.58
CA ALA A 68 6.43 12.63 0.64
C ALA A 68 6.69 13.63 -0.49
N GLU A 69 7.16 14.84 -0.16
CA GLU A 69 7.48 15.90 -1.13
C GLU A 69 8.64 15.51 -2.06
N ALA A 70 9.70 14.93 -1.51
CA ALA A 70 10.84 14.48 -2.30
C ALA A 70 10.46 13.35 -3.28
N VAL A 71 9.67 12.39 -2.81
CA VAL A 71 9.16 11.29 -3.65
C VAL A 71 8.16 11.80 -4.68
N SER A 72 7.31 12.76 -4.33
CA SER A 72 6.33 13.32 -5.25
C SER A 72 7.01 14.08 -6.38
N LEU A 73 8.07 14.84 -6.07
CA LEU A 73 8.88 15.54 -7.06
C LEU A 73 9.59 14.56 -8.01
N ALA A 74 10.25 13.53 -7.47
CA ALA A 74 10.94 12.53 -8.26
C ALA A 74 9.99 11.63 -9.07
N GLY A 75 8.78 11.39 -8.55
CA GLY A 75 7.76 10.55 -9.17
C GLY A 75 6.83 11.27 -10.13
N SER A 76 6.90 12.60 -10.21
CA SER A 76 5.93 13.44 -10.94
C SER A 76 4.48 13.17 -10.53
N CYS A 77 4.24 13.03 -9.22
CA CYS A 77 2.91 12.82 -8.64
C CYS A 77 2.61 13.84 -7.54
N SER A 78 1.38 13.86 -7.03
CA SER A 78 1.04 14.74 -5.91
C SER A 78 1.48 14.14 -4.57
N PRO A 79 1.85 14.97 -3.56
CA PRO A 79 2.20 14.48 -2.22
C PRO A 79 1.06 13.68 -1.56
N THR A 80 -0.20 14.00 -1.89
CA THR A 80 -1.39 13.31 -1.38
C THR A 80 -1.54 11.87 -1.88
N GLU A 81 -0.90 11.54 -2.99
CA GLU A 81 -0.86 10.18 -3.56
C GLU A 81 0.30 9.34 -2.98
N VAL A 82 1.12 9.95 -2.12
CA VAL A 82 2.28 9.32 -1.48
C VAL A 82 1.95 9.02 -0.02
N SER A 83 1.77 7.74 0.29
CA SER A 83 1.61 7.27 1.67
C SER A 83 2.97 6.88 2.24
N VAL A 84 3.40 7.60 3.27
CA VAL A 84 4.69 7.36 3.93
C VAL A 84 4.48 6.57 5.21
N GLY A 85 5.22 5.47 5.36
CA GLY A 85 5.23 4.64 6.56
C GLY A 85 6.04 5.27 7.69
N LYS A 86 6.17 4.55 8.82
CA LYS A 86 7.04 4.98 9.92
C LYS A 86 8.51 4.80 9.53
N LEU A 87 9.35 5.75 9.96
CA LEU A 87 10.80 5.59 9.92
C LEU A 87 11.18 4.38 10.79
N SER A 88 12.01 3.51 10.24
CA SER A 88 12.54 2.33 10.92
C SER A 88 14.06 2.42 10.99
N VAL A 89 14.63 2.03 12.13
CA VAL A 89 16.08 2.00 12.33
C VAL A 89 16.52 0.54 12.34
N ALA A 90 17.39 0.17 11.41
CA ALA A 90 17.99 -1.17 11.40
C ALA A 90 19.08 -1.28 12.48
N GLN A 91 19.43 -2.50 12.87
CA GLN A 91 20.40 -2.74 13.95
C GLN A 91 21.80 -2.14 13.70
N ARG A 92 22.16 -1.84 12.44
CA ARG A 92 23.42 -1.18 12.07
C ARG A 92 23.32 0.35 12.00
N GLY A 93 22.28 0.96 12.57
CA GLY A 93 22.05 2.41 12.55
C GLY A 93 21.53 2.95 11.22
N THR A 94 21.42 2.13 10.18
CA THR A 94 20.82 2.53 8.90
C THR A 94 19.33 2.74 9.06
N THR A 95 18.84 3.93 8.73
CA THR A 95 17.41 4.21 8.71
C THR A 95 16.80 3.78 7.38
N ALA A 96 15.53 3.40 7.42
CA ALA A 96 14.75 3.15 6.24
C ALA A 96 13.29 3.52 6.46
N ILE A 97 12.64 4.00 5.41
CA ILE A 97 11.20 4.28 5.39
C ILE A 97 10.59 3.58 4.20
N VAL A 98 9.38 3.08 4.36
CA VAL A 98 8.62 2.48 3.26
C VAL A 98 7.59 3.48 2.79
N VAL A 99 7.59 3.75 1.49
CA VAL A 99 6.67 4.67 0.84
C VAL A 99 5.79 3.88 -0.13
N ARG A 100 4.51 4.22 -0.23
CA ARG A 100 3.61 3.71 -1.27
C ARG A 100 3.13 4.87 -2.13
N CYS A 101 3.23 4.72 -3.43
CA CYS A 101 2.73 5.69 -4.40
C CYS A 101 2.17 4.96 -5.62
N LEU A 102 1.61 5.71 -6.57
CA LEU A 102 1.12 5.17 -7.84
C LEU A 102 2.21 4.38 -8.57
N GLN A 103 1.83 3.31 -9.26
CA GLN A 103 2.78 2.43 -9.94
C GLN A 103 3.69 3.16 -10.94
N GLY A 104 3.16 4.14 -11.70
CA GLY A 104 3.95 4.96 -12.62
C GLY A 104 4.97 5.85 -11.89
N ALA A 105 4.53 6.54 -10.84
CA ALA A 105 5.42 7.35 -10.00
C ALA A 105 6.52 6.50 -9.35
N ALA A 106 6.17 5.31 -8.86
CA ALA A 106 7.12 4.39 -8.28
C ALA A 106 8.18 3.91 -9.29
N ALA A 107 7.79 3.70 -10.56
CA ALA A 107 8.72 3.34 -11.62
C ALA A 107 9.72 4.48 -11.92
N ASN A 108 9.24 5.73 -11.97
CA ASN A 108 10.08 6.91 -12.16
C ASN A 108 11.10 7.06 -11.01
N VAL A 109 10.63 6.94 -9.76
CA VAL A 109 11.47 7.03 -8.57
C VAL A 109 12.48 5.87 -8.50
N ALA A 110 12.07 4.67 -8.90
CA ALA A 110 12.96 3.52 -8.96
C ALA A 110 14.04 3.67 -10.04
N ALA A 111 13.71 4.21 -11.21
CA ALA A 111 14.66 4.49 -12.28
C ALA A 111 15.72 5.52 -11.89
N ALA A 112 15.41 6.41 -10.95
CA ALA A 112 16.38 7.37 -10.42
C ALA A 112 17.41 6.74 -9.46
N GLU A 113 17.17 5.52 -8.96
CA GLU A 113 17.95 4.75 -7.96
C GLU A 113 18.17 5.43 -6.59
N ARG A 114 18.21 6.76 -6.56
CA ARG A 114 18.44 7.58 -5.37
C ARG A 114 17.54 8.81 -5.44
N VAL A 115 17.00 9.19 -4.29
CA VAL A 115 16.19 10.41 -4.13
C VAL A 115 16.91 11.34 -3.16
N ARG A 116 16.91 12.64 -3.47
CA ARG A 116 17.36 13.66 -2.54
C ARG A 116 16.22 13.99 -1.59
N VAL A 117 16.39 13.65 -0.32
CA VAL A 117 15.50 14.09 0.76
C VAL A 117 16.31 15.04 1.61
N ASP A 118 15.95 16.32 1.56
CA ASP A 118 16.73 17.40 2.17
C ASP A 118 18.20 17.43 1.67
N TRP A 119 19.19 17.37 2.56
CA TRP A 119 20.61 17.24 2.22
C TRP A 119 21.08 15.80 1.98
N THR A 120 20.20 14.81 2.13
CA THR A 120 20.59 13.39 2.09
C THR A 120 20.24 12.74 0.75
N ARG A 121 21.22 12.06 0.14
CA ARG A 121 20.99 11.22 -1.05
C ARG A 121 20.63 9.80 -0.62
N ALA A 122 19.35 9.55 -0.42
CA ALA A 122 18.83 8.27 0.02
C ALA A 122 18.72 7.28 -1.14
N GLY A 123 19.03 6.00 -0.91
CA GLY A 123 18.87 4.96 -1.92
C GLY A 123 17.42 4.45 -1.99
N VAL A 124 17.00 4.02 -3.17
CA VAL A 124 15.65 3.51 -3.45
C VAL A 124 15.72 2.03 -3.79
N THR A 125 14.80 1.25 -3.24
CA THR A 125 14.62 -0.16 -3.60
C THR A 125 13.15 -0.47 -3.77
N VAL A 126 12.77 -1.03 -4.91
CA VAL A 126 11.39 -1.49 -5.15
C VAL A 126 11.11 -2.71 -4.29
N LEU A 127 10.01 -2.67 -3.54
CA LEU A 127 9.55 -3.83 -2.78
C LEU A 127 8.60 -4.65 -3.65
N SER A 128 8.83 -5.96 -3.69
CA SER A 128 7.90 -6.89 -4.31
C SER A 128 6.54 -6.86 -3.60
N ALA A 129 5.48 -7.13 -4.38
CA ALA A 129 4.15 -7.24 -3.83
C ALA A 129 4.14 -8.28 -2.70
N ARG A 130 3.69 -7.87 -1.51
CA ARG A 130 3.56 -8.81 -0.39
C ARG A 130 2.53 -9.86 -0.76
N VAL A 131 2.94 -11.11 -0.68
CA VAL A 131 2.00 -12.23 -0.83
C VAL A 131 1.03 -12.20 0.34
N VAL A 132 -0.27 -12.34 0.02
CA VAL A 132 -1.31 -12.44 1.05
C VAL A 132 -1.06 -13.69 1.88
N LEU A 133 -0.97 -13.54 3.19
CA LEU A 133 -0.84 -14.65 4.13
C LEU A 133 -2.18 -14.86 4.85
N CYS A 134 -2.65 -16.10 4.88
CA CYS A 134 -3.84 -16.46 5.62
C CYS A 134 -3.51 -16.58 7.10
N PHE A 135 -4.08 -15.69 7.94
CA PHE A 135 -3.87 -15.74 9.39
C PHE A 135 -4.60 -16.91 10.10
N ARG A 136 -5.32 -17.75 9.36
CA ARG A 136 -5.92 -19.00 9.87
C ARG A 136 -4.98 -20.19 9.65
N CYS A 137 -4.66 -20.52 8.40
CA CYS A 137 -3.85 -21.71 8.10
C CYS A 137 -2.35 -21.43 7.91
N MET A 138 -1.94 -20.16 7.85
CA MET A 138 -0.58 -19.66 7.53
C MET A 138 -0.11 -19.91 6.09
N GLU A 139 -1.00 -20.31 5.18
CA GLU A 139 -0.66 -20.46 3.77
C GLU A 139 -0.78 -19.15 2.99
N ARG A 140 -0.15 -19.11 1.82
CA ARG A 140 -0.14 -17.94 0.93
C ARG A 140 -1.36 -17.95 0.00
N GLY A 141 -1.75 -16.76 -0.47
CA GLY A 141 -2.70 -16.57 -1.57
C GLY A 141 -4.16 -16.32 -1.18
N HIS A 142 -4.52 -16.41 0.11
CA HIS A 142 -5.89 -16.15 0.56
C HIS A 142 -5.93 -15.52 1.97
N VAL A 143 -7.09 -14.98 2.34
CA VAL A 143 -7.35 -14.40 3.68
C VAL A 143 -8.24 -15.33 4.51
N ARG A 144 -8.34 -15.09 5.83
CA ARG A 144 -9.12 -15.90 6.77
C ARG A 144 -10.55 -16.15 6.32
N GLU A 145 -11.25 -15.11 5.86
CA GLU A 145 -12.65 -15.19 5.40
C GLU A 145 -12.87 -16.11 4.19
N GLN A 146 -11.82 -16.39 3.43
CA GLN A 146 -11.86 -17.27 2.25
C GLN A 146 -11.08 -18.58 2.46
N CYS A 147 -10.65 -18.84 3.70
CA CYS A 147 -9.87 -20.03 4.02
C CYS A 147 -10.76 -21.28 4.05
N ARG A 148 -10.49 -22.21 3.14
CA ARG A 148 -11.14 -23.53 3.07
C ARG A 148 -10.34 -24.63 3.78
N ASN A 149 -9.20 -24.29 4.36
CA ASN A 149 -8.36 -25.25 5.06
C ASN A 149 -9.03 -25.67 6.38
N ALA A 150 -9.00 -26.97 6.67
CA ALA A 150 -9.61 -27.51 7.88
C ALA A 150 -8.83 -27.11 9.15
N VAL A 151 -7.51 -26.92 9.03
CA VAL A 151 -6.63 -26.66 10.16
C VAL A 151 -6.59 -25.16 10.48
N ASP A 152 -6.92 -24.82 11.74
CA ASP A 152 -6.75 -23.48 12.29
C ASP A 152 -5.46 -23.41 13.13
N ARG A 153 -4.58 -22.47 12.77
CA ARG A 153 -3.31 -22.15 13.42
C ARG A 153 -3.29 -20.70 13.91
N SER A 154 -4.44 -20.03 14.00
CA SER A 154 -4.53 -18.60 14.38
C SER A 154 -4.07 -18.31 15.82
N ASP A 155 -3.95 -19.34 16.64
CA ASP A 155 -3.42 -19.33 18.00
C ASP A 155 -1.90 -19.54 18.09
N THR A 156 -1.22 -19.74 16.95
CA THR A 156 0.23 -19.92 16.87
C THR A 156 0.94 -18.66 16.38
N CYS A 157 2.21 -18.52 16.76
CA CYS A 157 3.06 -17.43 16.31
C CYS A 157 3.32 -17.52 14.80
N TYR A 158 3.06 -16.43 14.07
CA TYR A 158 3.22 -16.38 12.61
C TYR A 158 4.67 -16.48 12.12
N ARG A 159 5.68 -16.38 13.00
CA ARG A 159 7.10 -16.59 12.66
C ARG A 159 7.59 -18.01 12.90
N CYS A 160 7.22 -18.63 14.02
CA CYS A 160 7.80 -19.90 14.46
C CYS A 160 6.79 -21.06 14.58
N GLY A 161 5.48 -20.79 14.47
CA GLY A 161 4.44 -21.82 14.49
C GLY A 161 4.12 -22.39 15.87
N THR A 162 4.69 -21.85 16.96
CA THR A 162 4.41 -22.32 18.33
C THR A 162 3.32 -21.50 19.02
N ARG A 163 2.61 -22.13 19.97
CA ARG A 163 1.62 -21.46 20.82
C ARG A 163 2.29 -20.66 21.93
N GLY A 164 1.53 -19.75 22.56
CA GLY A 164 1.97 -19.02 23.76
C GLY A 164 2.53 -17.62 23.50
N HIS A 165 2.65 -17.18 22.25
CA HIS A 165 2.96 -15.78 21.92
C HIS A 165 2.45 -15.37 20.52
N ARG A 166 2.33 -14.06 20.31
CA ARG A 166 2.10 -13.44 18.99
C ARG A 166 3.33 -12.58 18.67
N ALA A 167 3.83 -12.66 17.44
CA ALA A 167 5.08 -12.00 17.02
C ALA A 167 4.94 -10.51 16.72
#